data_AF-A0A2G6JFI3-F1
#
_entry.id   AF-A0A2G6JFI3-F1
#
_cell.length_a   1.000
_cell.length_b   1.000
_cell.length_c   1.000
_cell.angle_alpha   90.00
_cell.angle_beta   90.00
_cell.angle_gamma   90.00
#
_symmetry.space_group_name_H-M   'P 1'
#
loop_
_entity.id
_entity.type
_entity.pdbx_description
1 polymer ?
#
loop_
_entity_poly.entity_id
_entity_poly.type
_entity_poly.pdbx_seq_one_letter_code
_entity_poly.pdbx_strand_id
1 'polypeptide(L)'
;MPMRRKLLFLAFLFATLLPATGCTFYSVATHWNGRVGPEGEPIHYATVTKVGINLLILIPFLGATNIDSMVDVITEEVQRRGGNVVRVVQSSNGNYWYGWSPLTWIITPVVSTIAVDYQPSEEELERYRLER
;
A
#
# COMPACT_ATOMS: atom_id res chain seq x y z
N MET A 1 30.06 -2.71 36.66
CA MET A 1 29.12 -1.98 35.76
C MET A 1 28.48 -2.90 34.70
N PRO A 2 27.74 -3.97 35.04
CA PRO A 2 27.06 -4.83 34.04
C PRO A 2 25.69 -4.29 33.58
N MET A 3 25.06 -3.39 34.35
CA MET A 3 23.67 -2.97 34.14
C MET A 3 23.49 -2.04 32.92
N ARG A 4 24.46 -1.14 32.66
CA ARG A 4 24.47 -0.25 31.47
C ARG A 4 24.61 -1.01 30.16
N ARG A 5 25.40 -2.11 30.13
CA ARG A 5 25.55 -2.96 28.94
C ARG A 5 24.27 -3.73 28.62
N LYS A 6 23.56 -4.25 29.63
CA LYS A 6 22.25 -4.92 29.43
C LYS A 6 21.18 -3.95 28.95
N LEU A 7 21.17 -2.71 29.45
CA LEU A 7 20.23 -1.67 29.04
C LEU A 7 20.47 -1.21 27.59
N LEU A 8 21.74 -1.06 27.18
CA LEU A 8 22.11 -0.77 25.79
C LEU A 8 21.77 -1.92 24.84
N PHE A 9 21.95 -3.18 25.26
CA PHE A 9 21.57 -4.35 24.46
C PHE A 9 20.05 -4.46 24.29
N LEU A 10 19.27 -4.20 25.35
CA LEU A 10 17.80 -4.19 25.28
C LEU A 10 17.29 -3.04 24.41
N ALA A 11 17.89 -1.84 24.52
CA ALA A 11 17.53 -0.71 23.69
C ALA A 11 17.84 -0.95 22.20
N PHE A 12 18.96 -1.63 21.90
CA PHE A 12 19.31 -2.04 20.55
C PHE A 12 18.32 -3.08 20.00
N LEU A 13 17.93 -4.07 20.80
CA LEU A 13 16.95 -5.10 20.42
C LEU A 13 15.54 -4.50 20.18
N PHE A 14 15.14 -3.52 20.99
CA PHE A 14 13.85 -2.84 20.86
C PHE A 14 13.85 -1.88 19.66
N ALA A 15 14.97 -1.20 19.39
CA ALA A 15 15.15 -0.36 18.20
C ALA A 15 15.08 -1.16 16.89
N THR A 16 15.55 -2.41 16.88
CA THR A 16 15.44 -3.29 15.69
C THR A 16 14.06 -3.89 15.49
N LEU A 17 13.17 -3.87 16.49
CA LEU A 17 11.80 -4.39 16.42
C LEU A 17 10.78 -3.34 15.93
N LEU A 18 11.15 -2.06 15.90
CA LEU A 18 10.26 -0.97 15.51
C LEU A 18 9.87 -0.85 14.02
N PRO A 19 10.57 -1.41 13.01
CA PRO A 19 10.14 -1.25 11.62
C PRO A 19 9.16 -2.33 11.14
N ALA A 20 8.51 -3.10 12.03
CA ALA A 20 7.49 -4.07 11.64
C ALA A 20 6.13 -3.43 11.28
N THR A 21 6.08 -2.15 10.91
CA THR A 21 4.88 -1.57 10.31
C THR A 21 4.90 -1.88 8.82
N GLY A 22 3.91 -2.63 8.33
CA GLY A 22 3.82 -2.96 6.91
C GLY A 22 3.85 -1.70 6.05
N CYS A 23 4.87 -1.55 5.21
CA CYS A 23 4.99 -0.37 4.36
C CYS A 23 3.84 -0.35 3.36
N THR A 24 3.14 0.78 3.29
CA THR A 24 2.10 1.05 2.29
C THR A 24 2.52 2.27 1.48
N PHE A 25 2.54 2.11 0.17
CA PHE A 25 2.90 3.13 -0.80
C PHE A 25 1.65 3.55 -1.56
N TYR A 26 1.49 4.85 -1.75
CA TYR A 26 0.37 5.46 -2.46
C TYR A 26 0.90 6.26 -3.64
N SER A 27 0.22 6.16 -4.78
CA SER A 27 0.50 6.97 -5.96
C SER A 27 -0.81 7.35 -6.63
N VAL A 28 -0.91 8.59 -7.10
CA VAL A 28 -2.08 9.08 -7.86
C VAL A 28 -1.60 9.70 -9.15
N ALA A 29 -2.16 9.25 -10.26
CA ALA A 29 -1.94 9.81 -11.59
C ALA A 29 -3.20 10.53 -12.07
N THR A 30 -3.03 11.81 -12.39
CA THR A 30 -4.10 12.72 -12.82
C THR A 30 -3.99 13.12 -14.29
N HIS A 31 -2.94 12.68 -14.96
CA HIS A 31 -2.63 13.07 -16.34
C HIS A 31 -3.24 12.08 -17.33
N TRP A 32 -4.35 12.48 -17.95
CA TRP A 32 -5.10 11.67 -18.91
C TRP A 32 -4.99 12.17 -20.36
N ASN A 33 -4.03 13.04 -20.67
CA ASN A 33 -3.82 13.59 -22.03
C ASN A 33 -5.10 14.13 -22.69
N GLY A 34 -5.91 14.87 -21.92
CA GLY A 34 -7.18 15.46 -22.38
C GLY A 34 -8.33 14.46 -22.53
N ARG A 35 -8.18 13.24 -22.02
CA ARG A 35 -9.26 12.24 -21.96
C ARG A 35 -9.99 12.29 -20.63
N VAL A 36 -11.25 11.88 -20.70
CA VAL A 36 -12.18 11.77 -19.58
C VAL A 36 -12.57 10.31 -19.39
N GLY A 37 -13.18 10.00 -18.26
CA GLY A 37 -13.67 8.66 -17.95
C GLY A 37 -14.86 8.24 -18.82
N PRO A 38 -15.34 7.01 -18.64
CA PRO A 38 -16.45 6.44 -19.42
C PRO A 38 -17.73 7.29 -19.42
N GLU A 39 -18.00 7.99 -18.31
CA GLU A 39 -19.18 8.84 -18.13
C GLU A 39 -18.97 10.28 -18.59
N GLY A 40 -17.85 10.59 -19.24
CA GLY A 40 -17.52 11.95 -19.68
C GLY A 40 -16.90 12.85 -18.60
N GLU A 41 -16.84 12.37 -17.35
CA GLU A 41 -16.28 13.10 -16.21
C GLU A 41 -14.77 12.88 -16.03
N PRO A 42 -14.03 13.83 -15.44
CA PRO A 42 -12.63 13.62 -15.08
C PRO A 42 -12.48 12.43 -14.12
N ILE A 43 -11.43 11.63 -14.32
CA ILE A 43 -11.08 10.52 -13.42
C ILE A 43 -9.62 10.63 -12.99
N HIS A 44 -9.29 10.06 -11.85
CA HIS A 44 -7.93 9.93 -11.34
C HIS A 44 -7.60 8.46 -11.13
N TYR A 45 -6.34 8.09 -11.36
CA TYR A 45 -5.86 6.73 -11.19
C TYR A 45 -5.07 6.63 -9.89
N ALA A 46 -5.63 5.97 -8.89
CA ALA A 46 -4.95 5.72 -7.62
C ALA A 46 -4.37 4.32 -7.60
N THR A 47 -3.18 4.17 -7.01
CA THR A 47 -2.53 2.88 -6.80
C THR A 47 -2.04 2.79 -5.37
N VAL A 48 -2.36 1.68 -4.72
CA VAL A 48 -1.87 1.32 -3.39
C VAL A 48 -1.04 0.05 -3.51
N THR A 49 0.18 0.10 -3.02
CA THR A 49 1.04 -1.08 -2.90
C THR A 49 1.40 -1.31 -1.45
N LYS A 50 1.21 -2.53 -0.96
CA LYS A 50 1.51 -2.91 0.42
C LYS A 50 2.45 -4.09 0.45
N VAL A 51 3.43 -4.00 1.34
CA VAL A 51 4.39 -5.07 1.60
C VAL A 51 4.03 -5.75 2.92
N GLY A 52 3.93 -7.06 2.87
CA GLY A 52 3.62 -7.94 3.99
C GLY A 52 4.56 -9.14 4.05
N ILE A 53 4.31 -9.99 5.04
CA ILE A 53 5.08 -11.19 5.34
C ILE A 53 4.12 -12.33 5.63
N ASN A 54 4.33 -13.45 4.94
CA ASN A 54 3.78 -14.74 5.33
C ASN A 54 4.83 -15.55 6.09
N LEU A 55 4.39 -16.30 7.10
CA LEU A 55 5.16 -17.37 7.69
C LEU A 55 4.91 -18.67 6.95
N LEU A 56 5.95 -19.49 6.80
CA LEU A 56 5.83 -20.81 6.17
C LEU A 56 5.18 -20.73 4.77
N ILE A 57 5.49 -19.67 3.99
CA ILE A 57 4.94 -19.35 2.66
C ILE A 57 3.46 -18.95 2.66
N LEU A 58 2.63 -19.54 3.51
CA LEU A 58 1.17 -19.52 3.37
C LEU A 58 0.44 -18.76 4.49
N ILE A 59 1.05 -18.63 5.68
CA ILE A 59 0.35 -18.10 6.85
C ILE A 59 0.55 -16.59 6.89
N PRO A 60 -0.46 -15.75 6.60
CA PRO A 60 -0.31 -14.31 6.67
C PRO A 60 0.02 -13.90 8.10
N PHE A 61 1.13 -13.18 8.28
CA PHE A 61 1.64 -12.81 9.60
C PHE A 61 1.67 -11.31 9.81
N LEU A 62 2.24 -10.56 8.86
CA LEU A 62 2.38 -9.11 8.98
C LEU A 62 1.98 -8.41 7.69
N GLY A 63 1.31 -7.26 7.81
CA GLY A 63 0.87 -6.48 6.67
C GLY A 63 -0.27 -7.17 5.94
N ALA A 64 -1.52 -6.88 6.34
CA ALA A 64 -2.71 -7.38 5.66
C ALA A 64 -2.66 -6.99 4.18
N THR A 65 -2.32 -7.97 3.34
CA THR A 65 -2.10 -7.87 1.89
C THR A 65 -3.17 -8.64 1.11
N ASN A 66 -4.18 -9.18 1.80
CA ASN A 66 -5.32 -9.78 1.12
C ASN A 66 -6.14 -8.70 0.39
N ILE A 67 -6.86 -9.10 -0.64
CA ILE A 67 -7.59 -8.18 -1.52
C ILE A 67 -8.59 -7.34 -0.73
N ASP A 68 -9.36 -7.93 0.18
CA ASP A 68 -10.36 -7.21 0.98
C ASP A 68 -9.72 -6.05 1.76
N SER A 69 -8.62 -6.31 2.47
CA SER A 69 -7.89 -5.27 3.20
C SER A 69 -7.27 -4.21 2.27
N MET A 70 -6.89 -4.58 1.05
CA MET A 70 -6.36 -3.63 0.07
C MET A 70 -7.48 -2.75 -0.52
N VAL A 71 -8.68 -3.30 -0.70
CA VAL A 71 -9.87 -2.55 -1.10
C VAL A 71 -10.24 -1.53 -0.03
N ASP A 72 -10.26 -1.93 1.24
CA ASP A 72 -10.52 -0.99 2.35
C ASP A 72 -9.51 0.15 2.36
N VAL A 73 -8.21 -0.16 2.25
CA VAL A 73 -7.15 0.85 2.27
C VAL A 73 -7.24 1.83 1.09
N ILE A 74 -7.47 1.33 -0.14
CA ILE A 74 -7.54 2.23 -1.29
C ILE A 74 -8.82 3.06 -1.31
N THR A 75 -9.95 2.51 -0.84
CA THR A 75 -11.20 3.25 -0.75
C THR A 75 -11.18 4.29 0.37
N GLU A 76 -10.54 4.02 1.50
CA GLU A 76 -10.28 5.01 2.56
C GLU A 76 -9.43 6.18 2.04
N GLU A 77 -8.37 5.90 1.28
CA GLU A 77 -7.55 6.96 0.68
C GLU A 77 -8.32 7.78 -0.37
N VAL A 78 -9.17 7.15 -1.18
CA VAL A 78 -10.04 7.87 -2.12
C VAL A 78 -11.05 8.73 -1.38
N GLN A 79 -11.66 8.21 -0.32
CA GLN A 79 -12.59 8.96 0.52
C GLN A 79 -11.91 10.17 1.16
N ARG A 80 -10.67 10.02 1.64
CA ARG A 80 -9.87 11.11 2.23
C ARG A 80 -9.59 12.24 1.23
N ARG A 81 -9.63 11.94 -0.07
CA ARG A 81 -9.50 12.91 -1.19
C ARG A 81 -10.84 13.48 -1.65
N GLY A 82 -11.95 13.02 -1.08
CA GLY A 82 -13.30 13.43 -1.44
C GLY A 82 -13.86 12.72 -2.66
N GLY A 83 -13.20 11.67 -3.16
CA GLY A 83 -13.75 10.83 -4.22
C GLY A 83 -14.86 9.92 -3.71
N ASN A 84 -15.83 9.59 -4.56
CA ASN A 84 -17.03 8.82 -4.16
C ASN A 84 -17.30 7.60 -5.06
N VAL A 85 -17.00 7.71 -6.35
CA VAL A 85 -17.18 6.60 -7.31
C VAL A 85 -15.82 5.97 -7.55
N VAL A 86 -15.70 4.67 -7.31
CA VAL A 86 -14.46 3.90 -7.44
C VAL A 86 -14.70 2.68 -8.30
N ARG A 87 -13.75 2.38 -9.19
CA ARG A 87 -13.74 1.14 -9.96
C ARG A 87 -12.35 0.52 -9.92
N VAL A 88 -12.29 -0.77 -9.61
CA VAL A 88 -11.03 -1.52 -9.60
C VAL A 88 -10.60 -1.79 -11.03
N VAL A 89 -9.39 -1.35 -11.38
CA VAL A 89 -8.81 -1.53 -12.71
C VAL A 89 -7.83 -2.69 -12.72
N GLN A 90 -7.05 -2.83 -11.64
CA GLN A 90 -6.03 -3.86 -11.53
C GLN A 90 -5.90 -4.33 -10.08
N SER A 91 -5.74 -5.64 -9.91
CA SER A 91 -5.27 -6.22 -8.66
C SER A 91 -4.11 -7.18 -8.95
N SER A 92 -3.12 -7.19 -8.08
CA SER A 92 -1.97 -8.08 -8.14
C SER A 92 -1.57 -8.49 -6.73
N ASN A 93 -1.22 -9.76 -6.57
CA ASN A 93 -0.67 -10.29 -5.33
C ASN A 93 0.51 -11.21 -5.68
N GLY A 94 1.70 -10.82 -5.25
CA GLY A 94 2.95 -11.53 -5.49
C GLY A 94 3.50 -12.10 -4.19
N ASN A 95 3.79 -13.40 -4.19
CA ASN A 95 4.47 -14.10 -3.10
C ASN A 95 5.89 -14.48 -3.56
N TYR A 96 6.91 -14.02 -2.83
CA TYR A 96 8.32 -14.09 -3.25
C TYR A 96 9.12 -15.21 -2.58
N TRP A 97 8.50 -16.37 -2.33
CA TRP A 97 9.13 -17.53 -1.69
C TRP A 97 10.35 -18.11 -2.44
N TYR A 98 10.53 -17.74 -3.71
CA TYR A 98 11.62 -18.21 -4.59
C TYR A 98 12.85 -17.28 -4.61
N GLY A 99 12.76 -16.07 -4.04
CA GLY A 99 13.83 -15.07 -4.18
C GLY A 99 15.12 -15.43 -3.44
N TRP A 100 14.98 -16.04 -2.26
CA TRP A 100 16.14 -16.43 -1.44
C TRP A 100 15.81 -17.65 -0.58
N SER A 101 15.67 -18.80 -1.24
CA SER A 101 15.43 -20.07 -0.54
C SER A 101 16.72 -20.55 0.16
N PRO A 102 16.63 -21.17 1.36
CA PRO A 102 15.41 -21.58 2.05
C PRO A 102 14.85 -20.53 3.04
N LEU A 103 15.52 -19.39 3.25
CA LEU A 103 15.06 -18.40 4.24
C LEU A 103 13.64 -17.90 3.95
N THR A 104 13.37 -17.61 2.67
CA THR A 104 12.07 -17.15 2.19
C THR A 104 10.96 -18.20 2.28
N TRP A 105 11.26 -19.44 2.67
CA TRP A 105 10.23 -20.42 3.01
C TRP A 105 9.71 -20.25 4.44
N ILE A 106 10.54 -19.71 5.35
CA ILE A 106 10.12 -19.44 6.73
C ILE A 106 9.48 -18.06 6.83
N ILE A 107 10.12 -17.06 6.22
CA ILE A 107 9.68 -15.66 6.22
C ILE A 107 9.56 -15.21 4.78
N THR A 108 8.34 -15.17 4.28
CA THR A 108 8.05 -14.98 2.86
C THR A 108 7.53 -13.58 2.60
N PRO A 109 8.26 -12.74 1.85
CA PRO A 109 7.76 -11.43 1.46
C PRO A 109 6.55 -11.58 0.54
N VAL A 110 5.54 -10.75 0.78
CA VAL A 110 4.34 -10.64 -0.06
C VAL A 110 4.17 -9.19 -0.45
N VAL A 111 3.91 -8.92 -1.73
CA VAL A 111 3.59 -7.58 -2.22
C VAL A 111 2.24 -7.64 -2.89
N SER A 112 1.33 -6.79 -2.44
CA SER A 112 0.02 -6.66 -3.07
C SER A 112 -0.18 -5.25 -3.56
N THR A 113 -0.72 -5.14 -4.77
CA THR A 113 -1.01 -3.88 -5.42
C THR A 113 -2.44 -3.89 -5.89
N ILE A 114 -3.19 -2.85 -5.55
CA ILE A 114 -4.50 -2.58 -6.11
C ILE A 114 -4.48 -1.20 -6.74
N ALA A 115 -5.11 -1.08 -7.90
CA ALA A 115 -5.27 0.19 -8.58
C ALA A 115 -6.72 0.39 -8.97
N VAL A 116 -7.18 1.62 -8.78
CA VAL A 116 -8.54 2.05 -9.04
C VAL A 116 -8.53 3.31 -9.87
N ASP A 117 -9.52 3.45 -10.74
CA ASP A 117 -9.94 4.76 -11.18
C ASP A 117 -11.07 5.26 -10.30
N TYR A 118 -11.03 6.56 -9.97
CA TYR A 118 -12.07 7.19 -9.17
C TYR A 118 -12.42 8.57 -9.72
N GLN A 119 -13.64 9.00 -9.45
CA GLN A 119 -14.09 10.37 -9.73
C GLN A 119 -13.64 11.28 -8.59
N PRO A 120 -12.75 12.26 -8.84
CA PRO A 120 -12.30 13.21 -7.82
C PRO A 120 -13.40 14.20 -7.45
N SER A 121 -13.26 14.81 -6.27
CA SER A 121 -14.12 15.93 -5.88
C SER A 121 -13.81 17.18 -6.69
N GLU A 122 -14.77 18.12 -6.75
CA GLU A 122 -14.52 19.44 -7.38
C GLU A 122 -13.36 20.18 -6.71
N GLU A 123 -13.22 20.07 -5.39
CA GLU A 123 -12.10 20.68 -4.65
C GLU A 123 -10.74 20.10 -5.06
N GLU A 124 -10.66 18.78 -5.26
CA GLU A 124 -9.44 18.12 -5.75
C GLU A 124 -9.15 18.54 -7.21
N LEU A 125 -10.18 18.63 -8.05
CA LEU A 125 -10.05 19.11 -9.42
C LEU A 125 -9.57 20.56 -9.49
N GLU A 126 -10.11 21.45 -8.66
CA GLU A 126 -9.66 22.85 -8.58
C GLU A 126 -8.20 22.95 -8.14
N ARG A 127 -7.80 22.19 -7.11
CA ARG A 127 -6.40 22.15 -6.67
C ARG A 127 -5.47 21.75 -7.82
N TYR A 128 -5.83 20.70 -8.57
CA TYR A 128 -5.03 20.27 -9.71
C TYR A 128 -5.04 21.27 -10.87
N ARG A 129 -6.11 22.04 -11.07
CA ARG A 129 -6.14 23.13 -12.07
C ARG A 129 -5.18 24.27 -11.69
N LEU A 130 -5.02 24.55 -10.41
CA LEU A 130 -4.12 25.62 -9.90
C LEU A 130 -2.64 25.22 -9.90
N GLU A 131 -2.34 23.93 -9.79
CA GLU A 131 -0.97 23.39 -9.79
C GLU A 131 -0.37 23.26 -11.21
N ARG A 132 -1.16 23.53 -12.26
CA ARG A 132 -0.80 23.32 -13.68
C ARG A 132 -0.42 24.61 -14.39
#